data_AF-A0A6S6PNM8-F1
#
_entry.id   AF-A0A6S6PNM8-F1
#
_cell.length_a   1.000
_cell.length_b   1.000
_cell.length_c   1.000
_cell.angle_alpha   90.00
_cell.angle_beta   90.00
_cell.angle_gamma   90.00
#
_symmetry.space_group_name_H-M   'P 1'
#
loop_
_entity.id
_entity.type
_entity.pdbx_description
1 polymer ?
#
loop_
_entity_poly.entity_id
_entity_poly.type
_entity_poly.pdbx_seq_one_letter_code
_entity_poly.pdbx_strand_id
1 'polypeptide(L)'
;MAKKFDEDYSKEVYNKISELQKKGLSIRNIAKITGASRSYIHRLSIKIALSSGSMKQASERRKEAGWEPLAPGNPISWDAIKLKNTARRNTYNLNEN
;
A
#
# COMPACT_ATOMS: atom_id res chain seq x y z
N MET A 1 5.74 11.46 -28.44
CA MET A 1 6.62 11.93 -27.34
C MET A 1 5.94 11.55 -26.03
N ALA A 2 6.43 10.52 -25.34
CA ALA A 2 5.82 10.09 -24.08
C ALA A 2 5.94 11.24 -23.08
N LYS A 3 4.81 11.76 -22.58
CA LYS A 3 4.79 12.74 -21.49
C LYS A 3 5.63 12.16 -20.37
N LYS A 4 6.86 12.68 -20.21
CA LYS A 4 7.70 12.40 -19.06
C LYS A 4 6.83 12.76 -17.86
N PHE A 5 6.55 11.77 -17.01
CA PHE A 5 5.68 11.91 -15.85
C PHE A 5 6.01 13.21 -15.12
N ASP A 6 5.14 14.21 -15.27
CA ASP A 6 5.29 15.51 -14.63
C ASP A 6 5.41 15.28 -13.12
N GLU A 7 6.40 15.92 -12.50
CA GLU A 7 6.66 15.76 -11.07
C GLU A 7 5.43 16.17 -10.23
N ASP A 8 4.67 17.14 -10.74
CA ASP A 8 3.41 17.60 -10.18
C ASP A 8 2.27 16.58 -10.35
N TYR A 9 2.17 15.94 -11.52
CA TYR A 9 1.21 14.85 -11.76
C TYR A 9 1.49 13.66 -10.84
N SER A 10 2.78 13.35 -10.62
CA SER A 10 3.21 12.33 -9.65
C SER A 10 2.77 12.65 -8.22
N LYS A 11 2.90 13.91 -7.78
CA LYS A 11 2.45 14.34 -6.44
C LYS A 11 0.94 14.29 -6.28
N GLU A 12 0.18 14.75 -7.28
CA GLU A 12 -1.29 14.72 -7.24
C GLU A 12 -1.81 13.29 -7.15
N VAL A 13 -1.29 12.40 -8.00
CA VAL A 13 -1.66 10.97 -8.01
C VAL A 13 -1.24 10.29 -6.71
N TYR A 14 -0.08 10.65 -6.15
CA TYR A 14 0.39 10.14 -4.86
C TYR A 14 -0.58 10.47 -3.72
N ASN A 15 -1.00 11.74 -3.62
CA ASN A 15 -1.92 12.19 -2.57
C ASN A 15 -3.29 11.49 -2.72
N LYS A 16 -3.80 11.41 -3.94
CA LYS A 16 -5.08 10.76 -4.24
C LYS A 16 -5.06 9.26 -3.94
N ILE A 17 -3.97 8.56 -4.26
CA ILE A 17 -3.80 7.15 -3.89
C ILE A 17 -3.79 7.00 -2.37
N SER A 18 -3.02 7.83 -1.66
CA SER A 18 -2.94 7.79 -0.19
C SER A 18 -4.30 7.97 0.47
N GLU A 19 -5.12 8.92 0.01
CA GLU A 19 -6.49 9.12 0.52
C GLU A 19 -7.40 7.92 0.25
N LEU A 20 -7.41 7.41 -0.98
CA LEU A 20 -8.23 6.25 -1.34
C LEU A 20 -7.80 4.98 -0.58
N GLN A 21 -6.51 4.87 -0.23
CA GLN A 21 -6.00 3.79 0.62
C GLN A 21 -6.40 3.93 2.08
N LYS A 22 -6.46 5.15 2.63
CA LYS A 22 -7.00 5.40 3.97
C LYS A 22 -8.48 5.05 4.05
N LYS A 23 -9.21 5.27 2.95
CA LYS A 23 -10.57 4.76 2.75
C LYS A 23 -10.59 3.21 2.63
N GLY A 24 -9.48 2.53 2.37
CA GLY A 24 -9.45 1.07 2.28
C GLY A 24 -9.93 0.53 0.94
N LEU A 25 -9.90 1.35 -0.12
CA LEU A 25 -10.16 0.88 -1.48
C LEU A 25 -9.07 -0.10 -1.92
N SER A 26 -9.49 -1.12 -2.68
CA SER A 26 -8.55 -2.05 -3.31
C SER A 26 -7.74 -1.37 -4.41
N ILE A 27 -6.53 -1.88 -4.68
CA ILE A 27 -5.67 -1.42 -5.80
C ILE A 27 -6.44 -1.42 -7.13
N ARG A 28 -7.35 -2.38 -7.33
CA ARG A 28 -8.19 -2.47 -8.52
C ARG A 28 -9.14 -1.27 -8.63
N ASN A 29 -9.79 -0.88 -7.54
CA ASN A 29 -10.72 0.25 -7.54
C ASN A 29 -9.97 1.57 -7.67
N ILE A 30 -8.84 1.71 -6.99
CA ILE A 30 -7.96 2.87 -7.13
C ILE A 30 -7.53 3.04 -8.59
N ALA A 31 -7.14 1.95 -9.27
CA ALA A 31 -6.78 1.99 -10.69
C ALA A 31 -7.90 2.47 -11.60
N LYS A 32 -9.14 2.07 -11.31
CA LYS A 32 -10.32 2.55 -12.04
C LYS A 32 -10.54 4.05 -11.84
N ILE A 33 -10.38 4.54 -10.61
CA ILE A 33 -10.63 5.95 -10.26
C ILE A 33 -9.53 6.87 -10.78
N THR A 34 -8.27 6.46 -10.67
CA THR A 34 -7.13 7.32 -11.05
C THR A 34 -6.70 7.17 -12.51
N GLY A 35 -7.21 6.17 -13.22
CA GLY A 35 -6.76 5.82 -14.58
C GLY A 35 -5.34 5.24 -14.64
N ALA A 36 -4.67 5.09 -13.49
CA ALA A 36 -3.31 4.59 -13.41
C ALA A 36 -3.26 3.04 -13.43
N SER A 37 -2.15 2.49 -13.92
CA SER A 37 -1.98 1.03 -13.92
C SER A 37 -1.92 0.46 -12.49
N ARG A 38 -2.45 -0.76 -12.32
CA ARG A 38 -2.44 -1.48 -11.03
C ARG A 38 -1.02 -1.64 -10.48
N SER A 39 -0.06 -1.96 -11.35
CA SER A 39 1.35 -2.12 -10.98
C SER A 39 1.97 -0.80 -10.49
N TYR A 40 1.61 0.33 -11.11
CA TYR A 40 2.07 1.65 -10.67
C TYR A 40 1.52 2.01 -9.29
N ILE A 41 0.23 1.80 -9.07
CA ILE A 41 -0.41 2.02 -7.76
C ILE A 41 0.23 1.13 -6.70
N HIS A 42 0.46 -0.15 -6.97
CA HIS A 42 1.12 -1.06 -6.03
C HIS A 42 2.50 -0.52 -5.61
N ARG A 43 3.35 -0.11 -6.57
CA ARG A 43 4.67 0.46 -6.26
C ARG A 43 4.58 1.72 -5.39
N LEU A 44 3.64 2.63 -5.69
CA LEU A 44 3.42 3.83 -4.89
C LEU A 44 2.90 3.51 -3.49
N SER A 45 2.00 2.53 -3.38
CA SER A 45 1.45 2.05 -2.11
C SER A 45 2.55 1.57 -1.16
N ILE A 46 3.50 0.80 -1.68
CA ILE A 46 4.66 0.33 -0.91
C ILE A 46 5.53 1.51 -0.48
N LYS A 47 5.81 2.47 -1.38
CA LYS A 47 6.56 3.68 -1.01
C LYS A 47 5.86 4.49 0.10
N ILE A 48 4.54 4.66 0.03
CA ILE A 48 3.72 5.33 1.06
C ILE A 48 3.80 4.57 2.40
N ALA A 49 3.69 3.24 2.36
CA ALA A 49 3.74 2.41 3.56
C ALA A 49 5.12 2.47 4.25
N LEU A 50 6.19 2.50 3.46
CA LEU A 50 7.55 2.67 3.95
C LEU A 50 7.78 4.06 4.55
N SER A 51 7.34 5.13 3.87
CA SER A 51 7.52 6.51 4.35
C SER A 51 6.68 6.86 5.57
N SER A 52 5.48 6.29 5.70
CA SER A 52 4.59 6.45 6.87
C SER A 52 5.07 5.71 8.11
N GLY A 53 6.13 4.91 8.01
CA GLY A 53 6.62 4.07 9.10
C GLY A 53 5.67 2.92 9.47
N SER A 54 4.58 2.72 8.72
CA SER A 54 3.62 1.65 8.98
C SER A 54 4.21 0.24 8.79
N MET A 55 5.33 0.13 8.08
CA MET A 55 6.13 -1.09 7.97
C MET A 55 7.45 -1.03 8.76
N LYS A 56 7.74 0.09 9.46
CA LYS A 56 9.02 0.32 10.16
C LYS A 56 9.26 -0.75 11.23
N GLN A 57 8.26 -1.03 12.07
CA GLN A 57 8.39 -2.06 13.11
C GLN A 57 8.64 -3.45 12.52
N ALA A 58 7.96 -3.81 11.42
CA ALA A 58 8.17 -5.11 10.78
C ALA A 58 9.59 -5.21 10.18
N SER A 59 10.07 -4.12 9.55
CA SER A 59 11.44 -4.05 9.01
C SER A 59 12.51 -4.06 10.10
N GLU A 60 12.32 -3.37 11.22
CA GLU A 60 13.24 -3.38 12.36
C GLU A 60 13.32 -4.78 12.97
N ARG A 61 12.18 -5.42 13.21
CA ARG A 61 12.13 -6.82 13.67
C ARG A 61 12.76 -7.79 12.67
N ARG A 62 12.65 -7.52 11.37
CA ARG A 62 13.30 -8.32 10.33
C ARG A 62 14.82 -8.19 10.37
N LYS A 63 15.31 -6.98 10.64
CA LYS A 63 16.73 -6.67 10.84
C LYS A 63 17.27 -7.37 12.09
N GLU A 64 16.52 -7.35 13.19
CA GLU A 64 16.85 -8.08 14.43
C GLU A 64 16.88 -9.60 14.22
N ALA A 65 15.99 -10.13 13.36
CA ALA A 65 15.97 -11.53 12.98
C ALA A 65 17.07 -11.95 11.98
N GLY A 66 18.06 -11.09 11.72
CA GLY A 66 19.23 -11.42 10.91
C GLY A 66 18.97 -11.56 9.42
N TRP A 67 17.84 -11.07 8.91
CA TRP A 67 17.42 -11.15 7.49
C TRP A 67 17.21 -12.57 6.92
N GLU A 68 17.57 -13.62 7.64
CA GLU A 68 17.33 -15.01 7.27
C GLU A 68 15.85 -15.27 6.99
N PRO A 69 15.49 -16.07 5.96
CA PRO A 69 14.10 -16.41 5.65
C PRO A 69 13.33 -16.83 6.91
N LEU A 70 12.21 -16.16 7.17
CA LEU A 70 11.37 -16.54 8.31
C LEU A 70 10.67 -17.86 8.02
N ALA A 71 10.55 -18.70 9.06
CA ALA A 71 9.71 -19.88 8.99
C ALA A 71 8.26 -19.50 8.60
N PRO A 72 7.53 -20.39 7.91
CA PRO A 72 6.11 -20.22 7.64
C PRO A 72 5.34 -19.93 8.95
N GLY A 73 4.44 -18.95 8.91
CA GLY A 73 3.65 -18.57 10.10
C GLY A 73 4.38 -17.69 11.12
N ASN A 74 5.59 -17.19 10.82
CA ASN A 74 6.30 -16.31 11.74
C ASN A 74 5.49 -15.03 12.05
N PRO A 75 5.40 -14.60 13.32
CA PRO A 75 4.67 -13.38 13.72
C PRO A 75 5.08 -12.10 12.99
N ILE A 76 6.37 -11.96 12.63
CA ILE A 76 6.86 -10.81 11.85
C ILE A 76 6.17 -10.77 10.48
N SER A 77 5.99 -11.94 9.84
CA SER A 77 5.28 -12.06 8.57
C SER A 77 3.80 -11.71 8.72
N TRP A 78 3.15 -12.15 9.82
CA TRP A 78 1.76 -11.81 10.10
C TRP A 78 1.55 -10.31 10.34
N ASP A 79 2.44 -9.69 11.09
CA ASP A 79 2.39 -8.26 11.36
C ASP A 79 2.64 -7.46 10.06
N ALA A 80 3.58 -7.90 9.22
CA ALA A 80 3.88 -7.27 7.92
C ALA A 80 2.70 -7.28 6.94
N ILE A 81 1.93 -8.37 6.91
CA ILE A 81 0.71 -8.48 6.09
C ILE A 81 -0.56 -8.03 6.83
N LYS A 82 -0.41 -7.49 8.04
CA LYS A 82 -1.50 -7.05 8.93
C LYS A 82 -2.56 -8.13 9.18
N LEU A 83 -2.14 -9.41 9.23
CA LEU A 83 -3.04 -10.56 9.39
C LEU A 83 -3.80 -10.52 10.73
N LYS A 84 -3.22 -9.90 11.78
CA LYS A 84 -3.82 -9.81 13.12
C LYS A 84 -5.01 -8.84 13.22
N ASN A 85 -5.18 -7.94 12.25
CA ASN A 85 -6.37 -7.09 12.20
C ASN A 85 -7.41 -7.71 11.29
N THR A 86 -8.19 -8.63 11.85
CA THR A 86 -9.53 -9.01 11.38
C THR A 86 -10.52 -7.85 11.55
N ALA A 87 -10.10 -6.62 11.29
CA ALA A 87 -11.04 -5.55 11.04
C ALA A 87 -11.76 -5.96 9.76
N ARG A 88 -13.07 -6.20 9.84
CA ARG A 88 -13.96 -6.42 8.69
C ARG A 88 -13.45 -5.58 7.54
N ARG A 89 -13.07 -6.21 6.43
CA ARG A 89 -12.74 -5.47 5.20
C ARG A 89 -13.98 -4.64 4.87
N ASN A 90 -13.97 -3.36 5.24
CA ASN A 90 -14.98 -2.41 4.80
C ASN A 90 -14.79 -2.29 3.30
N THR A 91 -15.53 -3.11 2.55
CA THR A 91 -15.58 -3.00 1.10
C THR A 91 -16.26 -1.69 0.79
N TYR A 92 -15.49 -0.71 0.32
CA TYR A 92 -16.04 0.53 -0.21
C TYR A 92 -17.01 0.21 -1.34
N ASN A 93 -18.27 0.61 -1.16
CA ASN A 93 -19.31 0.46 -2.16
C ASN A 93 -19.12 1.58 -3.19
N LEU A 94 -18.81 1.22 -4.43
CA LEU A 94 -18.52 2.20 -5.50
C LEU A 94 -19.77 2.97 -5.98
N ASN A 95 -20.95 2.63 -5.46
CA ASN A 95 -22.23 3.24 -5.82
C ASN A 95 -22.68 4.35 -4.87
N GLU A 96 -21.87 4.72 -3.87
CA GLU A 96 -22.09 5.91 -3.04
C GLU A 96 -21.33 7.10 -3.64
N ASN A 97 -21.90 7.68 -4.71
CA ASN A 97 -21.81 9.08 -5.18
C ASN A 97 -22.27 9.15 -6.64
#